data_AF-A0A1W2GZ78-F1
#
_entry.id   AF-A0A1W2GZ78-F1
#
_cell.length_a   1.000
_cell.length_b   1.000
_cell.length_c   1.000
_cell.angle_alpha   90.00
_cell.angle_beta   90.00
_cell.angle_gamma   90.00
#
_symmetry.space_group_name_H-M   'P 1'
#
loop_
_entity.id
_entity.type
_entity.pdbx_description
1 polymer ?
#
loop_
_entity_poly.entity_id
_entity_poly.type
_entity_poly.pdbx_seq_one_letter_code
_entity_poly.pdbx_strand_id
1 'polypeptide(L)'
;MNSNRLKPLAITFIFSGVWDTVAGILYIFIIGIGRLIDNPPIDPFFSIFLGSFFICFAYLQFMSAFNIKRYAFNVGCLIIGRTFYVVQLYGFMFFIEDFPATFWFTGIIDTGFTVLYFIFGLKGGLSLKEMFLPKIDMVEG
;
A
#
# COMPACT_ATOMS: atom_id res chain seq x y z
N MET A 1 -26.46 -4.21 3.18
CA MET A 1 -25.14 -4.70 3.62
C MET A 1 -24.70 -3.88 4.83
N ASN A 2 -24.37 -4.51 5.96
CA ASN A 2 -24.18 -3.82 7.24
C ASN A 2 -22.81 -3.12 7.28
N SER A 3 -22.79 -1.79 7.36
CA SER A 3 -21.56 -0.96 7.37
C SER A 3 -20.61 -1.33 8.50
N ASN A 4 -21.12 -1.89 9.60
CA ASN A 4 -20.30 -2.37 10.72
C ASN A 4 -19.29 -3.45 10.33
N ARG A 5 -19.54 -4.25 9.28
CA ARG A 5 -18.63 -5.34 8.88
C ARG A 5 -17.38 -4.85 8.15
N LEU A 6 -17.42 -3.65 7.56
CA LEU A 6 -16.29 -3.06 6.85
C LEU A 6 -15.41 -2.16 7.74
N LYS A 7 -15.82 -1.91 8.99
CA LYS A 7 -15.04 -1.12 9.95
C LYS A 7 -13.61 -1.64 10.14
N PRO A 8 -13.36 -2.95 10.30
CA PRO A 8 -11.99 -3.46 10.42
C PRO A 8 -11.14 -3.13 9.19
N LEU A 9 -11.71 -3.27 7.99
CA LEU A 9 -11.02 -2.92 6.74
C LEU A 9 -10.67 -1.44 6.70
N ALA A 10 -11.62 -0.56 7.04
CA ALA A 10 -11.39 0.88 7.07
C ALA A 10 -10.29 1.26 8.07
N ILE A 11 -10.28 0.65 9.26
CA ILE A 11 -9.25 0.86 10.27
C ILE A 11 -7.88 0.40 9.75
N THR A 12 -7.79 -0.79 9.16
CA THR A 12 -6.56 -1.27 8.53
C THR A 12 -6.07 -0.33 7.44
N PHE A 13 -6.99 0.22 6.62
CA PHE A 13 -6.67 1.20 5.59
C PHE A 13 -6.06 2.48 6.20
N ILE A 14 -6.60 2.98 7.33
CA ILE A 14 -6.03 4.14 8.03
C ILE A 14 -4.62 3.82 8.54
N PHE A 15 -4.43 2.71 9.24
CA PHE A 15 -3.11 2.36 9.79
C PHE A 15 -2.07 2.13 8.70
N SER A 16 -2.46 1.55 7.58
CA SER A 16 -1.60 1.43 6.42
C SER A 16 -1.31 2.79 5.77
N GLY A 17 -2.28 3.72 5.76
CA GLY A 17 -2.03 5.10 5.34
C GLY A 17 -1.01 5.82 6.23
N VAL A 18 -1.05 5.57 7.55
CA VAL A 18 -0.02 6.07 8.47
C VAL A 18 1.34 5.46 8.12
N TRP A 19 1.41 4.16 7.86
CA TRP A 19 2.64 3.50 7.44
C TRP A 19 3.20 4.08 6.14
N ASP A 20 2.37 4.27 5.12
CA ASP A 20 2.80 4.87 3.85
C ASP A 20 3.25 6.34 4.05
N THR A 21 2.64 7.07 4.98
CA THR A 21 3.12 8.41 5.35
C THR A 21 4.52 8.35 5.95
N VAL A 22 4.76 7.42 6.88
CA VAL A 22 6.09 7.20 7.50
C VAL A 22 7.09 6.81 6.42
N ALA A 23 6.76 5.84 5.56
CA ALA A 23 7.61 5.42 4.44
C ALA A 23 7.94 6.61 3.52
N GLY A 24 6.95 7.42 3.16
CA GLY A 24 7.14 8.63 2.37
C GLY A 24 8.15 9.60 2.98
N ILE A 25 8.04 9.87 4.29
CA ILE A 25 9.00 10.71 5.02
C ILE A 25 10.41 10.09 5.01
N LEU A 26 10.54 8.78 5.26
CA LEU A 26 11.82 8.09 5.25
C LEU A 26 12.49 8.18 3.86
N TYR A 27 11.72 7.96 2.79
CA TYR A 27 12.23 8.02 1.43
C TYR A 27 12.65 9.43 1.02
N ILE A 28 11.89 10.45 1.39
CA ILE A 28 12.22 11.85 1.06
C ILE A 28 13.42 12.34 1.86
N PHE A 29 13.42 12.16 3.18
CA PHE A 29 14.35 12.88 4.06
C PHE A 29 15.54 12.06 4.56
N ILE A 30 15.43 10.72 4.56
CA ILE A 30 16.52 9.86 5.04
C ILE A 30 17.26 9.24 3.85
N ILE A 31 16.52 8.62 2.93
CA ILE A 31 17.12 7.96 1.77
C ILE A 31 17.50 9.01 0.71
N GLY A 32 16.56 9.89 0.33
CA GLY A 32 16.73 10.87 -0.74
C GLY A 32 17.67 12.06 -0.45
N ILE A 33 18.17 12.25 0.77
CA ILE A 33 19.06 13.38 1.12
C ILE A 33 20.45 12.92 1.58
N GLY A 34 20.63 11.67 1.99
CA GLY A 34 21.90 11.28 2.61
C GLY A 34 22.25 9.80 2.68
N ARG A 35 21.46 8.89 2.08
CA ARG A 35 21.80 7.47 2.04
C ARG A 35 21.89 6.98 0.60
N LEU A 36 23.11 6.77 0.12
CA LEU A 36 23.34 5.98 -1.08
C LEU A 36 23.06 4.51 -0.70
N ILE A 37 22.02 3.93 -1.31
CA ILE A 37 21.97 2.47 -1.43
C ILE A 37 22.94 2.18 -2.56
N ASP A 38 24.12 1.67 -2.21
CA ASP A 38 25.21 1.51 -3.19
C ASP A 38 25.00 0.29 -4.10
N ASN A 39 24.14 -0.67 -3.69
CA ASN A 39 23.86 -1.86 -4.46
C ASN A 39 22.38 -2.31 -4.36
N PRO A 40 21.57 -2.15 -5.43
CA PRO A 40 21.87 -1.39 -6.64
C PRO A 40 21.93 0.12 -6.34
N PRO A 41 22.76 0.91 -7.07
CA PRO A 41 22.82 2.35 -6.89
C PRO A 41 21.46 2.99 -7.17
N ILE A 42 20.91 3.69 -6.19
CA ILE A 42 19.64 4.43 -6.33
C ILE A 42 19.92 5.93 -6.37
N ASP A 43 19.47 6.59 -7.44
CA ASP A 43 19.51 8.05 -7.52
C ASP A 43 18.57 8.66 -6.45
N PRO A 44 19.04 9.64 -5.67
CA PRO A 44 18.22 10.40 -4.72
C PRO A 44 16.88 10.88 -5.30
N PHE A 45 16.84 11.25 -6.58
CA PHE A 45 15.62 11.63 -7.30
C PHE A 45 14.55 10.53 -7.23
N PHE A 46 14.91 9.28 -7.50
CA PHE A 46 13.95 8.16 -7.45
C PHE A 46 13.45 7.90 -6.03
N SER A 47 14.28 8.13 -5.02
CA SER A 47 13.87 8.02 -3.61
C SER A 47 12.85 9.10 -3.23
N ILE A 48 13.10 10.36 -3.61
CA ILE A 48 12.15 11.47 -3.37
C ILE A 48 10.85 11.24 -4.14
N PHE A 49 10.96 10.83 -5.41
CA PHE A 49 9.81 10.54 -6.26
C PHE A 49 8.95 9.43 -5.68
N LEU A 50 9.55 8.32 -5.26
CA LEU A 50 8.84 7.22 -4.61
C LEU A 50 8.20 7.66 -3.28
N GLY A 51 8.90 8.47 -2.50
CA GLY A 51 8.36 9.04 -1.28
C GLY A 51 7.10 9.91 -1.52
N SER A 52 7.06 10.65 -2.62
CA SER A 52 5.87 11.43 -3.01
C SER A 52 4.67 10.53 -3.34
N PHE A 53 4.88 9.39 -4.01
CA PHE A 53 3.81 8.41 -4.25
C PHE A 53 3.26 7.82 -2.96
N PHE A 54 4.13 7.49 -2.00
CA PHE A 54 3.66 6.98 -0.71
C PHE A 54 2.77 7.97 0.02
N ILE A 55 3.08 9.27 -0.04
CA ILE A 55 2.21 10.32 0.52
C ILE A 55 0.87 10.38 -0.22
N CYS A 56 0.87 10.29 -1.56
CA CYS A 56 -0.36 10.24 -2.34
C CYS A 56 -1.22 9.00 -1.98
N PHE A 57 -0.60 7.83 -1.82
CA PHE A 57 -1.30 6.61 -1.41
C PHE A 57 -1.81 6.71 0.03
N ALA A 58 -1.07 7.31 0.95
CA ALA A 58 -1.53 7.58 2.30
C ALA A 58 -2.80 8.46 2.28
N TYR A 59 -2.79 9.54 1.50
CA TYR A 59 -3.96 10.40 1.33
C TYR A 59 -5.17 9.62 0.79
N LEU A 60 -4.98 8.83 -0.27
CA LEU A 60 -6.03 7.99 -0.83
C LEU A 60 -6.57 6.99 0.20
N GLN A 61 -5.72 6.42 1.05
CA GLN A 61 -6.12 5.50 2.11
C GLN A 61 -6.98 6.19 3.17
N PHE A 62 -6.55 7.36 3.67
CA PHE A 62 -7.34 8.12 4.64
C PHE A 62 -8.70 8.51 4.09
N MET A 63 -8.75 9.05 2.88
CA MET A 63 -10.01 9.45 2.24
C MET A 63 -10.91 8.24 1.94
N SER A 64 -10.32 7.13 1.51
CA SER A 64 -11.07 5.90 1.24
C SER A 64 -11.65 5.29 2.51
N ALA A 65 -10.97 5.39 3.65
CA ALA A 65 -11.42 4.80 4.91
C ALA A 65 -12.76 5.36 5.41
N PHE A 66 -13.05 6.64 5.15
CA PHE A 66 -14.34 7.26 5.52
C PHE A 66 -15.53 6.66 4.76
N ASN A 67 -15.31 6.12 3.56
CA ASN A 67 -16.34 5.45 2.78
C ASN A 67 -15.76 4.26 1.99
N ILE A 68 -15.27 3.26 2.74
CA ILE A 68 -14.47 2.17 2.16
C ILE A 68 -15.25 1.32 1.14
N LYS A 69 -16.59 1.28 1.25
CA LYS A 69 -17.44 0.58 0.27
C LYS A 69 -17.42 1.29 -1.08
N ARG A 70 -17.59 2.63 -1.08
CA ARG A 70 -17.54 3.43 -2.32
C ARG A 70 -16.18 3.34 -3.00
N TYR A 71 -15.12 3.24 -2.19
CA TYR A 71 -13.74 3.21 -2.65
C TYR A 71 -13.13 1.80 -2.63
N ALA A 72 -13.95 0.75 -2.77
CA ALA A 72 -13.47 -0.63 -2.78
C ALA A 72 -12.45 -0.90 -3.89
N PHE A 73 -12.53 -0.18 -5.00
CA PHE A 73 -11.53 -0.24 -6.07
C PHE A 73 -10.13 0.18 -5.60
N ASN A 74 -10.04 1.21 -4.76
CA ASN A 74 -8.75 1.65 -4.20
C ASN A 74 -8.13 0.56 -3.33
N VAL A 75 -8.95 -0.25 -2.65
CA VAL A 75 -8.49 -1.43 -1.89
C VAL A 75 -7.85 -2.44 -2.84
N GLY A 76 -8.50 -2.76 -3.97
CA GLY A 76 -7.93 -3.66 -4.98
C GLY A 76 -6.65 -3.13 -5.60
N CYS A 77 -6.60 -1.84 -5.97
CA CYS A 77 -5.38 -1.21 -6.48
C CYS A 77 -4.21 -1.30 -5.51
N LEU A 78 -4.46 -1.03 -4.22
CA LEU A 78 -3.43 -1.13 -3.17
C LEU A 78 -2.96 -2.57 -2.96
N ILE A 79 -3.86 -3.54 -2.99
CA ILE A 79 -3.49 -4.96 -2.94
C ILE A 79 -2.52 -5.29 -4.08
N ILE A 80 -2.87 -4.96 -5.33
CA ILE A 80 -2.02 -5.27 -6.49
C ILE A 80 -0.66 -4.58 -6.39
N GLY A 81 -0.66 -3.27 -6.14
CA GLY A 81 0.57 -2.49 -6.07
C GLY A 81 1.49 -2.96 -4.95
N ARG A 82 0.93 -3.26 -3.77
CA ARG A 82 1.70 -3.71 -2.61
C ARG A 82 2.21 -5.14 -2.77
N THR A 83 1.42 -6.05 -3.32
CA THR A 83 1.90 -7.40 -3.68
C THR A 83 3.06 -7.32 -4.67
N PHE A 84 2.92 -6.50 -5.72
CA PHE A 84 3.98 -6.33 -6.71
C PHE A 84 5.27 -5.81 -6.07
N TYR A 85 5.17 -4.76 -5.24
CA TYR A 85 6.31 -4.21 -4.49
C TYR A 85 6.97 -5.26 -3.59
N VAL A 86 6.20 -6.01 -2.79
CA VAL A 86 6.74 -7.04 -1.89
C VAL A 86 7.48 -8.14 -2.65
N VAL A 87 6.91 -8.62 -3.76
CA VAL A 87 7.54 -9.64 -4.61
C VAL A 87 8.86 -9.13 -5.18
N GLN A 88 8.87 -7.90 -5.71
CA GLN A 88 10.10 -7.28 -6.19
C GLN A 88 11.12 -7.15 -5.06
N LEU A 89 10.70 -6.59 -3.92
CA LEU A 89 11.57 -6.36 -2.78
C LEU A 89 12.27 -7.65 -2.35
N TYR A 90 11.52 -8.71 -2.05
CA TYR A 90 12.12 -9.99 -1.66
C TYR A 90 12.95 -10.62 -2.78
N GLY A 91 12.57 -10.45 -4.05
CA GLY A 91 13.42 -10.80 -5.18
C GLY A 91 14.80 -10.13 -5.08
N PHE A 92 14.84 -8.82 -4.88
CA PHE A 92 16.11 -8.10 -4.69
C PHE A 92 16.87 -8.59 -3.45
N MET A 93 16.18 -8.86 -2.33
CA MET A 93 16.84 -9.35 -1.11
C MET A 93 17.50 -10.73 -1.27
N PHE A 94 16.95 -11.61 -2.11
CA PHE A 94 17.46 -12.96 -2.30
C PHE A 94 18.49 -13.07 -3.44
N PHE A 95 18.36 -12.25 -4.48
CA PHE A 95 19.17 -12.38 -5.70
C PHE A 95 20.28 -11.34 -5.84
N ILE A 96 20.27 -10.25 -5.07
CA ILE A 96 21.33 -9.24 -5.08
C ILE A 96 22.16 -9.35 -3.81
N GLU A 97 23.45 -9.65 -3.99
CA GLU A 97 24.44 -9.65 -2.91
C GLU A 97 24.55 -8.25 -2.30
N ASP A 98 24.65 -8.19 -0.97
CA ASP A 98 24.74 -6.95 -0.18
C ASP A 98 23.50 -6.02 -0.22
N PHE A 99 22.34 -6.51 -0.67
CA PHE A 99 21.11 -5.71 -0.59
C PHE A 99 20.77 -5.38 0.89
N PRO A 100 20.39 -4.13 1.23
CA PRO A 100 20.26 -3.74 2.63
C PRO A 100 19.18 -4.54 3.38
N ALA A 101 19.61 -5.28 4.41
CA ALA A 101 18.70 -6.08 5.24
C ALA A 101 17.65 -5.24 6.00
N THR A 102 17.83 -3.93 6.11
CA THR A 102 16.86 -3.02 6.73
C THR A 102 15.49 -3.03 6.06
N PHE A 103 15.41 -3.43 4.78
CA PHE A 103 14.13 -3.52 4.05
C PHE A 103 13.33 -4.80 4.35
N TRP A 104 13.88 -5.78 5.07
CA TRP A 104 13.12 -6.98 5.48
C TRP A 104 11.86 -6.59 6.25
N PHE A 105 12.01 -5.63 7.16
CA PHE A 105 10.93 -5.13 7.99
C PHE A 105 9.81 -4.49 7.17
N THR A 106 10.15 -3.70 6.14
CA THR A 106 9.15 -3.08 5.27
C THR A 106 8.35 -4.13 4.49
N GLY A 107 9.04 -5.15 3.96
CA GLY A 107 8.37 -6.26 3.28
C GLY A 107 7.39 -7.02 4.17
N ILE A 108 7.74 -7.24 5.45
CA ILE A 108 6.87 -7.92 6.42
C ILE A 108 5.62 -7.10 6.69
N ILE A 109 5.77 -5.80 6.94
CA ILE A 109 4.62 -4.91 7.20
C ILE A 109 3.69 -4.86 5.99
N ASP A 110 4.25 -4.69 4.79
CA ASP A 110 3.46 -4.57 3.58
C ASP A 110 2.75 -5.87 3.19
N THR A 111 3.40 -7.01 3.46
CA THR A 111 2.75 -8.32 3.37
C THR A 111 1.58 -8.41 4.36
N GLY A 112 1.81 -8.00 5.61
CA GLY A 112 0.81 -8.00 6.66
C GLY A 112 -0.43 -7.18 6.28
N PHE A 113 -0.25 -5.93 5.83
CA PHE A 113 -1.36 -5.10 5.39
C PHE A 113 -2.10 -5.68 4.18
N THR A 114 -1.38 -6.20 3.18
CA THR A 114 -1.98 -6.87 2.02
C THR A 114 -2.89 -8.03 2.45
N VAL A 115 -2.40 -8.88 3.36
CA VAL A 115 -3.17 -10.01 3.89
C VAL A 115 -4.40 -9.53 4.66
N LEU A 116 -4.26 -8.50 5.51
CA LEU A 116 -5.38 -7.93 6.25
C LEU A 116 -6.44 -7.32 5.32
N TYR A 117 -6.03 -6.68 4.22
CA TYR A 117 -6.96 -6.17 3.21
C TYR A 117 -7.80 -7.28 2.59
N PHE A 118 -7.16 -8.38 2.20
CA PHE A 118 -7.89 -9.54 1.69
C PHE A 118 -8.85 -10.12 2.74
N ILE A 119 -8.37 -10.36 3.95
CA ILE A 119 -9.18 -10.99 5.01
C ILE A 119 -10.37 -10.10 5.38
N PHE A 120 -10.14 -8.82 5.65
CA PHE A 120 -11.22 -7.90 6.07
C PHE A 120 -12.10 -7.44 4.92
N GLY A 121 -11.59 -7.40 3.68
CA GLY A 121 -12.40 -7.19 2.48
C GLY A 121 -13.44 -8.30 2.32
N LEU A 122 -12.98 -9.55 2.31
CA LEU A 122 -13.86 -10.71 2.16
C LEU A 122 -14.81 -10.89 3.35
N LYS A 123 -14.32 -10.76 4.60
CA LYS A 123 -15.17 -10.82 5.80
C LYS A 123 -16.15 -9.64 5.88
N GLY A 124 -15.78 -8.51 5.31
CA GLY A 124 -16.61 -7.31 5.20
C GLY A 124 -17.75 -7.44 4.19
N GLY A 125 -17.75 -8.50 3.37
CA GLY A 125 -18.73 -8.74 2.33
C GLY A 125 -18.41 -8.09 0.99
N LEU A 126 -17.17 -7.60 0.79
CA LEU A 126 -16.71 -7.19 -0.54
C LEU A 126 -16.31 -8.45 -1.31
N SER A 127 -16.93 -8.63 -2.47
CA SER A 127 -16.48 -9.62 -3.43
C SER A 127 -15.17 -9.18 -4.10
N LEU A 128 -14.39 -10.15 -4.59
CA LEU A 128 -13.20 -9.86 -5.41
C LEU A 128 -13.57 -8.98 -6.61
N LYS A 129 -14.74 -9.22 -7.22
CA LYS A 129 -15.23 -8.41 -8.33
C LYS A 129 -15.44 -6.95 -7.93
N GLU A 130 -16.03 -6.67 -6.76
CA GLU A 130 -16.19 -5.28 -6.30
C GLU A 130 -14.86 -4.59 -5.99
N MET A 131 -13.85 -5.34 -5.55
CA MET A 131 -12.53 -4.80 -5.24
C MET A 131 -11.68 -4.52 -6.50
N PHE A 132 -11.80 -5.34 -7.55
CA PHE A 132 -10.96 -5.23 -8.75
C PHE A 132 -11.68 -4.71 -9.99
N LEU A 133 -12.99 -4.89 -10.08
CA LEU A 133 -13.85 -4.56 -11.23
C LEU A 133 -15.22 -4.05 -10.74
N PRO A 134 -15.26 -2.90 -10.05
CA PRO A 134 -16.50 -2.34 -9.54
C PRO A 134 -17.49 -2.10 -10.69
N LYS A 135 -18.76 -2.48 -10.51
CA LYS A 135 -19.80 -2.11 -11.47
C LYS A 135 -20.08 -0.62 -11.35
N ILE A 136 -20.07 0.06 -12.49
CA ILE A 136 -20.69 1.37 -12.60
C ILE A 136 -22.19 1.08 -12.69
N ASP A 137 -22.90 1.20 -11.58
CA ASP A 137 -24.34 1.33 -11.64
C ASP A 137 -24.59 2.69 -12.28
N MET A 138 -24.94 2.69 -13.58
CA MET A 138 -25.39 3.89 -14.27
C MET A 138 -26.59 4.40 -13.48
N VAL A 139 -26.43 5.54 -12.82
CA VAL A 139 -27.55 6.26 -12.25
C VAL A 139 -28.35 6.76 -13.45
N GLU A 140 -29.38 6.02 -13.84
CA GLU A 140 -30.44 6.56 -14.69
C GLU A 140 -31.21 7.57 -13.83
N GLY A 141 -31.03 8.86 -14.13
CA GLY A 141 -31.81 9.98 -13.56
C GLY A 141 -30.97 11.13 -13.05
#